data_AF-A0AA36J017-F1
#
_entry.id   AF-A0AA36J017-F1
#
_cell.length_a   1.000
_cell.length_b   1.000
_cell.length_c   1.000
_cell.angle_alpha   90.00
_cell.angle_beta   90.00
_cell.angle_gamma   90.00
#
_symmetry.space_group_name_H-M   'P 1'
#
loop_
_entity.id
_entity.type
_entity.pdbx_description
1 polymer ?
#
loop_
_entity_poly.entity_id
_entity_poly.type
_entity_poly.pdbx_seq_one_letter_code
_entity_poly.pdbx_strand_id
1 'polypeptide(L)'
;MPSAAMLATGYPQELKEIKKQIENLSKAQKRRLDLPLGSDAQREERDVEAVSSHVSTLIRCCEQTIHQIRAVGKKEGLLDDEFRQNMQRSLASQLQQLSRQCRELQKGYMAELKRKLRPRKFPLLYPAKSDAP
;
A
#
# COMPACT_ATOMS: atom_id res chain seq x y z
N MET A 1 -25.09 -14.33 -14.85
CA MET A 1 -23.92 -13.43 -15.03
C MET A 1 -24.30 -12.09 -14.42
N PRO A 2 -23.56 -11.54 -13.44
CA PRO A 2 -23.87 -10.22 -12.89
C PRO A 2 -23.71 -9.16 -13.98
N SER A 3 -24.68 -8.24 -14.08
CA SER A 3 -24.60 -7.08 -14.99
C SER A 3 -23.43 -6.17 -14.58
N ALA A 4 -22.82 -5.48 -15.55
CA ALA A 4 -21.76 -4.50 -15.29
C ALA A 4 -22.17 -3.45 -14.25
N ALA A 5 -23.47 -3.10 -14.20
CA ALA A 5 -24.03 -2.20 -13.20
C ALA A 5 -23.95 -2.76 -11.76
N MET A 6 -24.15 -4.07 -11.56
CA MET A 6 -24.02 -4.69 -10.23
C MET A 6 -22.57 -4.81 -9.78
N LEU A 7 -21.62 -5.00 -10.70
CA LEU A 7 -20.20 -4.99 -10.37
C LEU A 7 -19.73 -3.56 -10.02
N ALA A 8 -20.31 -2.55 -10.68
CA ALA A 8 -19.98 -1.15 -10.44
C ALA A 8 -20.49 -0.62 -9.09
N THR A 9 -21.58 -1.15 -8.53
CA THR A 9 -22.12 -0.67 -7.24
C THR A 9 -21.28 -1.10 -6.02
N GLY A 10 -20.56 -2.22 -6.11
CA GLY A 10 -19.65 -2.68 -5.04
C GLY A 10 -18.31 -1.93 -5.01
N TYR A 11 -17.85 -1.44 -6.17
CA TYR A 11 -16.53 -0.82 -6.31
C TYR A 11 -16.29 0.43 -5.44
N PRO A 12 -17.25 1.36 -5.24
CA PRO A 12 -17.08 2.47 -4.32
C PRO A 12 -16.80 2.03 -2.87
N GLN A 13 -17.33 0.88 -2.46
CA GLN A 13 -17.04 0.32 -1.14
C GLN A 13 -15.63 -0.27 -1.08
N GLU A 14 -15.22 -1.01 -2.11
CA GLU A 14 -13.87 -1.56 -2.21
C GLU A 14 -12.80 -0.46 -2.20
N LEU A 15 -13.02 0.63 -2.94
CA LEU A 15 -12.13 1.81 -2.91
C LEU A 15 -12.05 2.48 -1.54
N LYS A 16 -13.18 2.59 -0.83
CA LYS A 16 -13.21 3.15 0.53
C LYS A 16 -12.44 2.25 1.48
N GLU A 17 -12.57 0.94 1.35
CA GLU A 17 -11.83 -0.01 2.18
C GLU A 17 -10.32 0.05 1.89
N ILE A 18 -9.90 0.14 0.61
CA ILE A 18 -8.48 0.33 0.26
C ILE A 18 -7.93 1.61 0.90
N LYS A 19 -8.65 2.73 0.81
CA LYS A 19 -8.23 4.00 1.45
C LYS A 19 -8.05 3.85 2.96
N LYS A 20 -9.03 3.25 3.62
CA LYS A 20 -8.99 2.98 5.06
C LYS A 20 -7.81 2.08 5.44
N GLN A 21 -7.53 1.04 4.66
CA GLN A 21 -6.42 0.13 4.93
C GLN A 21 -5.06 0.79 4.66
N ILE A 22 -4.96 1.69 3.68
CA ILE A 22 -3.76 2.52 3.47
C ILE A 22 -3.52 3.44 4.69
N GLU A 23 -4.56 4.04 5.26
CA GLU A 23 -4.44 4.82 6.50
C GLU A 23 -4.01 3.96 7.68
N ASN A 24 -4.58 2.76 7.82
CA ASN A 24 -4.18 1.80 8.86
C ASN A 24 -2.72 1.39 8.70
N LEU A 25 -2.27 1.15 7.46
CA LEU A 25 -0.88 0.83 7.15
C LEU A 25 0.05 1.97 7.58
N SER A 26 -0.30 3.21 7.26
CA SER A 26 0.46 4.39 7.68
C SER A 26 0.55 4.50 9.21
N LYS A 27 -0.56 4.24 9.92
CA LYS A 27 -0.57 4.23 11.40
C LYS A 27 0.29 3.10 11.97
N ALA A 28 0.19 1.88 11.44
CA ALA A 28 1.00 0.74 11.88
C ALA A 28 2.50 0.99 11.63
N GLN A 29 2.86 1.53 10.47
CA GLN A 29 4.24 1.91 10.15
C GLN A 29 4.79 2.96 11.11
N LYS A 30 4.00 3.99 11.45
CA LYS A 30 4.40 5.00 12.46
C LYS A 30 4.63 4.38 13.83
N ARG A 31 3.66 3.58 14.34
CA ARG A 31 3.81 2.87 15.63
C ARG A 31 5.08 2.03 15.66
N ARG A 32 5.32 1.25 14.60
CA ARG A 32 6.52 0.41 14.49
C ARG A 32 7.81 1.22 14.48
N LEU A 33 7.81 2.37 13.80
CA LEU A 33 8.96 3.27 13.78
C LEU A 33 9.20 3.88 15.17
N ASP A 34 8.17 4.25 15.92
CA ASP A 34 8.33 4.91 17.24
C ASP A 34 8.88 3.97 18.31
N LEU A 35 8.72 2.65 18.14
CA LEU A 35 9.24 1.67 19.08
C LEU A 35 10.77 1.46 18.96
N PRO A 36 11.49 1.37 20.10
CA PRO A 36 12.87 0.89 20.11
C PRO A 36 12.93 -0.58 19.68
N LEU A 37 14.10 -1.01 19.20
CA LEU A 37 14.31 -2.40 18.78
C LEU A 37 14.14 -3.33 20.00
N GLY A 38 13.26 -4.34 19.87
CA GLY A 38 12.86 -5.22 20.97
C GLY A 38 11.67 -6.13 20.61
N SER A 39 11.08 -6.79 21.59
CA SER A 39 9.96 -7.74 21.39
C SER A 39 8.70 -7.08 20.82
N ASP A 40 8.34 -5.89 21.29
CA ASP A 40 7.15 -5.16 20.83
C ASP A 40 7.30 -4.66 19.39
N ALA A 41 8.54 -4.33 19.02
CA ALA A 41 8.93 -4.00 17.66
C ALA A 41 8.66 -5.16 16.70
N GLN A 42 8.92 -6.42 17.09
CA GLN A 42 8.63 -7.57 16.22
C GLN A 42 7.13 -7.80 16.02
N ARG A 43 6.30 -7.52 17.04
CA ARG A 43 4.84 -7.62 16.93
C ARG A 43 4.27 -6.58 15.97
N GLU A 44 4.67 -5.32 16.12
CA GLU A 44 4.22 -4.25 15.21
C GLU A 44 4.75 -4.46 13.78
N GLU A 45 5.90 -5.13 13.60
CA GLU A 45 6.41 -5.49 12.27
C GLU A 45 5.51 -6.51 11.56
N ARG A 46 5.03 -7.52 12.29
CA ARG A 46 4.03 -8.48 11.79
C ARG A 46 2.69 -7.81 11.48
N ASP A 47 2.29 -6.83 12.29
CA ASP A 47 1.06 -6.04 12.03
C ASP A 47 1.19 -5.23 10.73
N VAL A 48 2.33 -4.56 10.52
CA VAL A 48 2.62 -3.87 9.26
C VAL A 48 2.60 -4.83 8.07
N GLU A 49 3.18 -6.03 8.20
CA GLU A 49 3.17 -7.04 7.14
C GLU A 49 1.76 -7.53 6.81
N ALA A 50 0.94 -7.82 7.83
CA ALA A 50 -0.43 -8.27 7.67
C ALA A 50 -1.29 -7.22 6.95
N VAL A 51 -1.24 -5.96 7.40
CA VAL A 51 -2.00 -4.86 6.77
C VAL A 51 -1.50 -4.60 5.35
N SER A 52 -0.19 -4.65 5.11
CA SER A 52 0.42 -4.49 3.79
C SER A 52 -0.06 -5.57 2.80
N SER A 53 -0.10 -6.82 3.23
CA SER A 53 -0.59 -7.95 2.44
C SER A 53 -2.09 -7.80 2.13
N HIS A 54 -2.87 -7.35 3.11
CA HIS A 54 -4.30 -7.12 2.94
C HIS A 54 -4.60 -6.02 1.91
N VAL A 55 -3.92 -4.87 1.99
CA VAL A 55 -4.02 -3.79 0.99
C VAL A 55 -3.67 -4.30 -0.41
N SER A 56 -2.60 -5.09 -0.52
CA SER A 56 -2.15 -5.65 -1.81
C SER A 56 -3.20 -6.58 -2.42
N THR A 57 -3.87 -7.40 -1.60
CA THR A 57 -4.96 -8.27 -2.03
C THR A 57 -6.17 -7.47 -2.51
N LEU A 58 -6.60 -6.45 -1.75
CA LEU A 58 -7.72 -5.59 -2.14
C LEU A 58 -7.48 -4.88 -3.48
N ILE A 59 -6.27 -4.36 -3.69
CA ILE A 59 -5.89 -3.72 -4.97
C ILE A 59 -6.01 -4.72 -6.12
N ARG A 60 -5.52 -5.95 -5.96
CA ARG A 60 -5.62 -7.00 -6.99
C ARG A 60 -7.07 -7.37 -7.30
N CYS A 61 -7.92 -7.49 -6.28
CA CYS A 61 -9.34 -7.74 -6.48
C CYS A 61 -10.01 -6.62 -7.29
N CYS A 62 -9.71 -5.35 -6.96
CA CYS A 62 -10.21 -4.21 -7.73
C CYS A 62 -9.73 -4.21 -9.18
N GLU A 63 -8.46 -4.56 -9.44
CA GLU A 63 -7.91 -4.69 -10.80
C GLU A 63 -8.67 -5.76 -11.61
N GLN A 64 -8.99 -6.89 -10.98
CA GLN A 64 -9.80 -7.97 -11.58
C GLN A 64 -11.23 -7.50 -11.88
N THR A 65 -11.88 -6.81 -10.95
CA THR A 65 -13.24 -6.25 -11.14
C THR A 65 -13.27 -5.29 -12.32
N ILE A 66 -12.29 -4.38 -12.43
CA ILE A 66 -12.17 -3.45 -13.56
C ILE A 66 -11.97 -4.22 -14.88
N HIS A 67 -11.16 -5.28 -14.87
CA HIS A 67 -10.97 -6.14 -16.05
C HIS A 67 -12.26 -6.86 -16.47
N GLN A 68 -13.04 -7.36 -15.51
CA GLN A 68 -14.33 -8.00 -15.79
C GLN A 68 -15.34 -7.00 -16.36
N ILE A 69 -15.45 -5.80 -15.79
CA ILE A 69 -16.30 -4.72 -16.33
C ILE A 69 -15.91 -4.40 -17.77
N ARG A 70 -14.61 -4.40 -18.10
CA ARG A 70 -14.12 -4.20 -19.48
C ARG A 70 -14.53 -5.36 -20.41
N ALA A 71 -14.46 -6.60 -19.95
CA ALA A 71 -14.75 -7.79 -20.75
C ALA A 71 -16.25 -7.96 -21.06
N VAL A 72 -17.13 -7.62 -20.11
CA VAL A 72 -18.60 -7.72 -20.26
C VAL A 72 -19.13 -6.74 -21.33
N GLY A 73 -18.45 -5.62 -21.55
CA GLY A 73 -18.91 -4.54 -22.43
C GLY A 73 -18.98 -4.77 -23.91
N LYS A 74 -18.36 -5.83 -24.43
CA LYS A 74 -18.36 -6.07 -25.88
C LYS A 74 -19.73 -6.51 -26.44
N LYS A 75 -20.78 -6.61 -25.60
CA LYS A 75 -22.09 -7.18 -25.97
C LYS A 75 -23.30 -6.24 -25.87
N GLU A 76 -23.19 -5.05 -25.28
CA GLU A 76 -24.33 -4.14 -25.05
C GLU A 76 -24.11 -2.77 -25.73
N GLY A 77 -25.21 -2.10 -26.16
CA GLY A 77 -25.22 -1.03 -27.17
C GLY A 77 -24.47 0.28 -26.85
N LEU A 78 -24.41 1.16 -27.85
CA LEU A 78 -23.51 2.34 -27.94
C LEU A 78 -23.58 3.35 -26.77
N LEU A 79 -24.77 3.67 -26.25
CA LEU A 79 -24.93 4.67 -25.18
C LEU A 79 -24.43 4.16 -23.81
N ASP A 80 -24.59 2.87 -23.56
CA ASP A 80 -24.12 2.24 -22.32
C ASP A 80 -22.60 2.04 -22.34
N ASP A 81 -22.01 1.94 -23.53
CA ASP A 81 -20.58 1.72 -23.69
C ASP A 81 -19.75 2.97 -23.38
N GLU A 82 -20.21 4.16 -23.75
CA GLU A 82 -19.51 5.41 -23.42
C GLU A 82 -19.54 5.71 -21.91
N PHE A 83 -20.69 5.53 -21.26
CA PHE A 83 -20.82 5.66 -19.80
C PHE A 83 -19.92 4.66 -19.07
N ARG A 84 -19.90 3.40 -19.51
CA ARG A 84 -19.03 2.36 -18.93
C ARG A 84 -17.55 2.64 -19.15
N GLN A 85 -17.15 3.11 -20.33
CA GLN A 85 -15.75 3.47 -20.59
C GLN A 85 -15.29 4.63 -19.72
N ASN A 86 -16.10 5.68 -19.57
CA ASN A 86 -15.80 6.81 -18.69
C ASN A 86 -15.71 6.38 -17.22
N MET A 87 -16.64 5.53 -16.78
CA MET A 87 -16.58 4.92 -15.46
C MET A 87 -15.27 4.14 -15.30
N GLN A 88 -14.99 3.17 -16.16
CA GLN A 88 -13.78 2.35 -16.12
C GLN A 88 -12.50 3.19 -16.06
N ARG A 89 -12.38 4.25 -16.87
CA ARG A 89 -11.23 5.16 -16.85
C ARG A 89 -11.08 5.86 -15.51
N SER A 90 -12.19 6.39 -14.96
CA SER A 90 -12.19 7.02 -13.64
C SER A 90 -11.81 6.01 -12.54
N LEU A 91 -12.38 4.81 -12.58
CA LEU A 91 -12.08 3.75 -11.61
C LEU A 91 -10.60 3.33 -11.66
N ALA A 92 -10.09 3.05 -12.87
CA ALA A 92 -8.70 2.68 -13.07
C ALA A 92 -7.74 3.79 -12.61
N SER A 93 -8.05 5.06 -12.91
CA SER A 93 -7.25 6.19 -12.46
C SER A 93 -7.20 6.28 -10.93
N GLN A 94 -8.34 6.13 -10.26
CA GLN A 94 -8.40 6.15 -8.79
C GLN A 94 -7.62 4.98 -8.16
N LEU A 95 -7.75 3.78 -8.71
CA LEU A 95 -7.02 2.60 -8.23
C LEU A 95 -5.51 2.74 -8.45
N GLN A 96 -5.09 3.27 -9.60
CA GLN A 96 -3.70 3.55 -9.90
C GLN A 96 -3.11 4.58 -8.92
N GLN A 97 -3.87 5.63 -8.59
CA GLN A 97 -3.45 6.63 -7.60
C GLN A 97 -3.25 5.98 -6.21
N LEU A 98 -4.20 5.16 -5.75
CA LEU A 98 -4.09 4.46 -4.47
C LEU A 98 -2.93 3.46 -4.46
N SER A 99 -2.71 2.73 -5.56
CA SER A 99 -1.58 1.82 -5.72
C SER A 99 -0.24 2.57 -5.62
N ARG A 100 -0.13 3.75 -6.25
CA ARG A 100 1.07 4.61 -6.13
C ARG A 100 1.28 5.08 -4.70
N GLN A 101 0.24 5.60 -4.05
CA GLN A 101 0.32 6.04 -2.65
C GLN A 101 0.78 4.93 -1.71
N CYS A 102 0.25 3.71 -1.89
CA CYS A 102 0.67 2.54 -1.11
C CYS A 102 2.17 2.23 -1.31
N ARG A 103 2.64 2.21 -2.57
CA ARG A 103 4.06 1.98 -2.88
C ARG A 103 4.97 3.06 -2.29
N GLU A 104 4.56 4.32 -2.34
CA GLU A 104 5.31 5.44 -1.78
C GLU A 104 5.42 5.34 -0.24
N LEU A 105 4.31 5.03 0.44
CA LEU A 105 4.28 4.79 1.89
C LEU A 105 5.21 3.63 2.29
N GLN A 106 5.09 2.49 1.61
CA GLN A 106 5.96 1.34 1.87
C GLN A 106 7.43 1.67 1.62
N LYS A 107 7.75 2.37 0.53
CA LYS A 107 9.12 2.79 0.22
C LYS A 107 9.68 3.72 1.28
N GLY A 108 8.89 4.70 1.72
CA GLY A 108 9.27 5.62 2.80
C GLY A 108 9.53 4.90 4.11
N TYR A 109 8.62 3.99 4.49
CA TYR A 109 8.78 3.15 5.68
C TYR A 109 10.06 2.28 5.63
N MET A 110 10.35 1.64 4.50
CA MET A 110 11.57 0.85 4.32
C MET A 110 12.84 1.71 4.41
N ALA A 111 12.82 2.94 3.88
CA ALA A 111 13.94 3.86 4.00
C ALA A 111 14.18 4.28 5.46
N GLU A 112 13.11 4.55 6.20
CA GLU A 112 13.15 4.89 7.62
C GLU A 112 13.63 3.74 8.49
N LEU A 113 13.14 2.52 8.26
CA LEU A 113 13.64 1.33 8.94
C LEU A 113 15.14 1.13 8.69
N LYS A 114 15.61 1.24 7.43
CA LYS A 114 17.04 1.16 7.11
C LYS A 114 17.86 2.24 7.81
N ARG A 115 17.30 3.44 7.99
CA ARG A 115 17.94 4.54 8.71
C ARG A 115 18.07 4.23 10.20
N LYS A 116 17.04 3.65 10.84
CA LYS A 116 17.08 3.25 12.26
C LYS A 116 17.95 2.04 12.52
N LEU A 117 17.98 1.08 11.60
CA LEU A 117 18.80 -0.14 11.68
C LEU A 117 20.26 0.09 11.26
N ARG A 118 20.58 1.21 10.59
CA ARG A 118 21.97 1.55 10.29
C ARG A 118 22.71 1.66 11.62
N PRO A 119 23.75 0.85 11.86
CA PRO A 119 24.56 1.01 13.05
C PRO A 119 25.10 2.44 13.04
N ARG A 120 24.85 3.18 14.13
CA ARG A 120 25.55 4.45 14.34
C ARG A 120 27.03 4.10 14.28
N LYS A 121 27.73 4.57 13.25
CA LYS A 121 29.20 4.53 13.21
C LYS A 121 29.64 5.36 14.43
N PHE A 122 29.88 4.70 15.55
CA PHE A 122 30.70 5.27 16.61
C PHE A 122 32.05 5.56 15.95
N PRO A 123 32.56 6.80 16.00
CA PRO A 123 33.98 7.00 15.76
C PRO A 123 34.67 6.14 16.81
N LEU A 124 35.35 5.07 16.38
CA LEU A 124 36.27 4.34 17.23
C LEU A 124 37.36 5.35 17.60
N LEU A 125 37.18 6.01 18.75
CA LEU A 125 38.21 6.80 19.39
C LEU A 125 39.25 5.80 19.88
N TYR A 126 40.20 5.46 19.03
CA TYR A 126 41.39 4.74 19.46
C TYR A 126 42.15 5.65 20.43
N PRO A 127 42.55 5.18 21.63
CA PRO A 127 43.51 5.91 22.42
C PRO A 127 44.82 5.94 21.62
N ALA A 128 45.32 7.15 21.33
CA ALA A 128 46.65 7.36 20.82
C ALA A 128 47.62 6.60 21.74
N LYS A 129 48.49 5.80 21.12
CA LYS A 129 49.46 4.98 21.83
C LYS A 129 50.26 5.85 22.80
N SER A 130 50.44 5.30 23.99
CA SER A 130 51.31 5.76 25.05
C SER A 130 52.71 6.05 24.50
N ASP A 131 53.06 7.32 24.35
CA ASP A 131 54.46 7.76 24.36
C ASP A 131 54.87 7.80 25.83
N ALA A 132 55.60 6.77 26.26
CA ALA A 132 56.41 6.82 27.46
C ALA A 132 57.89 6.78 27.04
N PRO A 133 58.75 7.65 27.58
CA PRO A 133 60.17 7.69 27.27
C PRO A 133 60.95 6.48 27.79
#